data_AF-A0A9E2J0D9-F1
#
_entry.id   AF-A0A9E2J0D9-F1
#
_cell.length_a   1.000
_cell.length_b   1.000
_cell.length_c   1.000
_cell.angle_alpha   90.00
_cell.angle_beta   90.00
_cell.angle_gamma   90.00
#
_symmetry.space_group_name_H-M   'P 1'
#
loop_
_entity.id
_entity.type
_entity.pdbx_description
1 polymer ?
#
loop_
_entity_poly.entity_id
_entity_poly.type
_entity_poly.pdbx_seq_one_letter_code
_entity_poly.pdbx_strand_id
1 'polypeptide(L)'
;EDKEPVRTRYEKSKKEVQELISTFYEKGYPKGASYLESLSKQLFTNIELWLSTGIIAPKTTSLLERVFREIGRRLKRIAWGWSDAAVTNLSKMILIKQYAKDKWEQFWKEKLGIKGYFNIQIQTVEINLCPNF
;
A
#
# COMPACT_ATOMS: atom_id res chain seq x y z
N GLU A 1 18.61 -6.35 -2.36
CA GLU A 1 19.43 -5.21 -1.90
C GLU A 1 20.01 -5.53 -0.54
N ASP A 2 21.24 -5.08 -0.31
CA ASP A 2 21.98 -5.32 0.92
C ASP A 2 21.50 -4.36 2.03
N LYS A 3 20.68 -4.88 2.95
CA LYS A 3 20.02 -4.10 4.02
C LYS A 3 20.89 -3.93 5.27
N GLU A 4 21.95 -4.71 5.40
CA GLU A 4 22.82 -4.74 6.58
C GLU A 4 23.56 -3.42 6.89
N PRO A 5 24.13 -2.68 5.91
CA PRO A 5 24.71 -1.37 6.20
C PRO A 5 23.67 -0.36 6.72
N VAL A 6 22.43 -0.44 6.21
CA VAL A 6 21.34 0.44 6.64
C VAL A 6 20.88 0.08 8.06
N ARG A 7 20.78 -1.21 8.38
CA ARG A 7 20.44 -1.70 9.72
C ARG A 7 21.45 -1.23 10.77
N THR A 8 22.74 -1.33 10.46
CA THR A 8 23.82 -0.89 11.37
C THR A 8 23.74 0.62 11.64
N ARG A 9 23.52 1.42 10.59
CA ARG A 9 23.36 2.88 10.72
C ARG A 9 22.08 3.24 11.50
N TYR A 10 20.98 2.52 11.25
CA TYR A 10 19.71 2.67 11.95
C TYR A 10 19.86 2.47 13.46
N GLU A 11 20.46 1.38 13.91
CA GLU A 11 20.65 1.10 15.34
C GLU A 11 21.49 2.18 16.03
N LYS A 12 22.58 2.61 15.36
CA LYS A 12 23.42 3.70 15.88
C LYS A 12 22.63 5.00 16.03
N SER A 13 21.92 5.44 14.99
CA SER A 13 21.13 6.67 15.05
C SER A 13 19.98 6.61 16.05
N LYS A 14 19.36 5.44 16.23
CA LYS A 14 18.32 5.24 17.25
C LYS A 14 18.85 5.46 18.66
N LYS A 15 20.04 4.93 18.95
CA LYS A 15 20.71 5.12 20.23
C LYS A 15 21.09 6.59 20.48
N GLU A 16 21.69 7.26 19.49
CA GLU A 16 22.06 8.69 19.58
C GLU A 16 20.84 9.58 19.86
N VAL A 17 19.69 9.31 19.23
CA VAL A 17 18.45 10.06 19.46
C VAL A 17 17.87 9.81 20.86
N GLN A 18 17.97 8.58 21.38
CA GLN A 18 17.57 8.28 22.76
C GLN A 18 18.44 9.02 23.79
N GLU A 19 19.76 9.08 23.57
CA GLU A 19 20.69 9.84 24.42
C GLU A 19 20.36 11.35 24.39
N LEU A 20 19.99 11.89 23.23
CA LEU A 20 19.52 13.27 23.10
C LEU A 20 18.22 13.51 23.90
N ILE A 21 17.25 12.60 23.83
CA ILE A 21 16.00 12.70 24.60
C ILE A 21 16.29 12.69 26.11
N SER A 22 17.17 11.79 26.57
CA SER A 22 17.61 11.76 27.98
C SER A 22 18.24 13.08 28.40
N THR A 23 19.10 13.65 27.55
CA THR A 23 19.72 14.97 27.80
C THR A 23 18.67 16.07 27.96
N PHE A 24 17.59 16.04 27.17
CA PHE A 24 16.51 17.01 27.30
C PHE A 24 15.75 16.86 28.63
N TYR A 25 15.52 15.63 29.09
CA TYR A 25 14.92 15.40 30.41
C TYR A 25 15.83 15.89 31.54
N GLU A 26 17.13 15.56 31.49
CA GLU A 26 18.12 15.97 32.48
C GLU A 26 18.29 17.49 32.57
N LYS A 27 18.19 18.20 31.44
CA LYS A 27 18.29 19.66 31.37
C LYS A 27 16.99 20.39 31.71
N GLY A 28 15.93 19.67 32.07
CA GLY A 28 14.65 20.27 32.48
C GLY A 28 13.76 20.73 31.31
N TYR A 29 13.90 20.13 30.13
CA TYR A 29 13.08 20.41 28.95
C TYR A 29 12.08 19.28 28.63
N PRO A 30 11.13 18.95 29.53
CA PRO A 30 10.27 17.76 29.38
C PRO A 30 9.36 17.82 28.15
N LYS A 31 8.87 19.01 27.77
CA LYS A 31 8.06 19.19 26.55
C LYS A 31 8.86 18.91 25.28
N GLY A 32 10.12 19.34 25.24
CA GLY A 32 11.02 19.08 24.12
C GLY A 32 11.41 17.61 24.02
N ALA A 33 11.69 16.99 25.17
CA ALA A 33 11.98 15.55 25.25
C ALA A 33 10.81 14.70 24.73
N SER A 34 9.60 14.96 25.23
CA SER A 34 8.39 14.23 24.81
C SER A 34 8.05 14.44 23.32
N TYR A 35 8.27 15.65 22.79
CA TYR A 35 8.10 15.93 21.37
C TYR A 35 9.09 15.12 20.51
N LEU A 36 10.38 15.12 20.88
CA LEU A 36 11.41 14.33 20.19
C LEU A 36 11.15 12.82 20.28
N GLU A 37 10.66 12.34 21.42
CA GLU A 37 10.28 10.95 21.63
C GLU A 37 9.15 10.51 20.69
N SER A 38 8.08 11.30 20.59
CA SER A 38 6.99 11.07 19.64
C SER A 38 7.48 11.03 18.18
N LEU A 39 8.30 12.01 17.78
CA LEU A 39 8.79 12.15 16.42
C LEU A 39 9.73 10.98 16.05
N SER A 40 10.66 10.66 16.93
CA SER A 40 11.63 9.58 16.74
C SER A 40 10.95 8.22 16.66
N LYS A 41 9.94 7.97 17.49
CA LYS A 41 9.13 6.75 17.44
C LYS A 41 8.53 6.55 16.05
N GLN A 42 7.85 7.56 15.50
CA GLN A 42 7.26 7.46 14.15
C GLN A 42 8.32 7.26 13.06
N LEU A 43 9.45 7.98 13.14
CA LEU A 43 10.54 7.86 12.17
C LEU A 43 11.09 6.43 12.15
N PHE A 44 11.44 5.89 13.31
CA PHE A 44 12.08 4.58 13.42
C PHE A 44 11.12 3.43 13.12
N THR A 45 9.84 3.52 13.47
CA THR A 45 8.83 2.52 13.10
C THR A 45 8.70 2.37 11.58
N ASN A 46 8.75 3.48 10.82
CA ASN A 46 8.69 3.41 9.36
C ASN A 46 9.94 2.73 8.76
N ILE A 47 11.12 3.01 9.31
CA ILE A 47 12.39 2.40 8.87
C ILE A 47 12.40 0.90 9.21
N GLU A 48 11.96 0.53 10.41
CA GLU A 48 11.86 -0.86 10.87
C GLU A 48 10.88 -1.68 10.03
N LEU A 49 9.74 -1.09 9.67
CA LEU A 49 8.77 -1.69 8.77
C LEU A 49 9.36 -1.93 7.36
N TRP A 50 10.14 -0.99 6.83
CA TRP A 50 10.83 -1.16 5.56
C TRP A 50 11.97 -2.19 5.65
N LEU A 51 12.75 -2.20 6.73
CA LEU A 51 13.82 -3.20 6.93
C LEU A 51 13.24 -4.62 6.96
N SER A 52 12.14 -4.82 7.70
CA SER A 52 11.48 -6.13 7.85
C SER A 52 10.72 -6.59 6.60
N THR A 53 9.91 -5.72 5.99
CA THR A 53 9.00 -6.11 4.89
C THR A 53 9.50 -5.73 3.50
N GLY A 54 10.45 -4.79 3.41
CA GLY A 54 10.84 -4.13 2.16
C GLY A 54 9.85 -3.08 1.67
N ILE A 55 8.73 -2.87 2.37
CA ILE A 55 7.68 -1.94 1.97
C ILE A 55 7.96 -0.56 2.57
N ILE A 56 8.01 0.46 1.72
CA ILE A 56 8.06 1.85 2.18
C ILE A 56 6.63 2.25 2.59
N ALA A 57 6.38 2.33 3.89
CA ALA A 57 5.06 2.72 4.38
C ALA A 57 4.81 4.22 4.12
N PRO A 58 3.64 4.58 3.54
CA PRO A 58 3.28 5.98 3.36
C PRO A 58 3.03 6.63 4.73
N LYS A 59 3.62 7.82 4.95
CA LYS A 59 3.46 8.59 6.20
C LYS A 59 2.01 8.96 6.53
N THR A 60 1.11 8.89 5.56
CA THR A 60 -0.31 9.24 5.74
C THR A 60 -1.19 8.09 5.25
N THR A 61 -2.19 7.75 6.07
CA THR A 61 -3.25 6.80 5.70
C THR A 61 -4.24 7.41 4.71
N SER A 62 -4.15 8.71 4.42
CA SER A 62 -5.08 9.46 3.58
C SER A 62 -5.28 8.86 2.19
N LEU A 63 -4.21 8.35 1.57
CA LEU A 63 -4.27 7.65 0.29
C LEU A 63 -5.10 6.37 0.41
N LEU A 64 -4.81 5.56 1.43
CA LEU A 64 -5.47 4.28 1.69
C LEU A 64 -6.94 4.48 2.09
N GLU A 65 -7.23 5.47 2.94
CA GLU A 65 -8.59 5.89 3.27
C GLU A 65 -9.36 6.39 2.04
N ARG A 66 -8.72 7.18 1.17
CA ARG A 66 -9.33 7.64 -0.09
C ARG A 66 -9.72 6.47 -0.98
N VAL A 67 -8.88 5.45 -1.04
CA VAL A 67 -9.09 4.24 -1.83
C VAL A 67 -10.24 3.42 -1.25
N PHE A 68 -10.24 3.16 0.05
CA PHE A 68 -11.36 2.46 0.71
C PHE A 68 -12.68 3.22 0.57
N ARG A 69 -12.65 4.55 0.70
CA ARG A 69 -13.83 5.41 0.52
C ARG A 69 -14.37 5.32 -0.90
N GLU A 70 -13.50 5.34 -1.90
CA GLU A 70 -13.90 5.28 -3.30
C GLU A 70 -14.44 3.88 -3.68
N ILE A 71 -13.80 2.81 -3.17
CA ILE A 71 -14.30 1.44 -3.29
C ILE A 71 -15.68 1.33 -2.64
N GLY A 72 -15.85 1.83 -1.41
CA GLY A 72 -17.12 1.81 -0.70
C GLY A 72 -18.22 2.58 -1.43
N ARG A 73 -17.93 3.73 -2.03
CA ARG A 73 -18.89 4.48 -2.86
C ARG A 73 -19.34 3.71 -4.08
N ARG A 74 -18.41 3.06 -4.79
CA ARG A 74 -18.72 2.25 -5.97
C ARG A 74 -19.54 1.01 -5.62
N LEU A 75 -19.17 0.33 -4.54
CA LEU A 75 -19.91 -0.83 -4.04
C LEU A 75 -21.33 -0.46 -3.64
N LYS A 76 -21.55 0.65 -2.92
CA LYS A 76 -22.90 1.09 -2.54
C LYS A 76 -23.84 1.29 -3.74
N ARG A 77 -23.29 1.66 -4.92
CA ARG A 77 -24.08 1.85 -6.15
C ARG A 77 -24.46 0.54 -6.84
N ILE A 78 -23.61 -0.49 -6.74
CA ILE A 78 -23.72 -1.72 -7.56
C ILE A 78 -24.19 -2.93 -6.72
N ALA A 79 -23.87 -2.93 -5.42
CA ALA A 79 -23.95 -4.10 -4.54
C ALA A 79 -24.99 -3.95 -3.43
N TRP A 80 -26.04 -3.11 -3.62
CA TRP A 80 -27.13 -3.03 -2.66
C TRP A 80 -27.83 -4.39 -2.58
N GLY A 81 -27.77 -5.06 -1.42
CA GLY A 81 -28.32 -6.40 -1.21
C GLY A 81 -27.37 -7.58 -1.49
N TRP A 82 -26.08 -7.33 -1.73
CA TRP A 82 -25.10 -8.42 -1.87
C TRP A 82 -24.64 -8.94 -0.51
N SER A 83 -24.24 -10.21 -0.44
CA SER A 83 -23.67 -10.78 0.79
C SER A 83 -22.29 -10.19 1.09
N ASP A 84 -21.95 -10.08 2.37
CA ASP A 84 -20.65 -9.56 2.81
C ASP A 84 -19.47 -10.34 2.21
N ALA A 85 -19.63 -11.65 2.02
CA ALA A 85 -18.64 -12.50 1.37
C ALA A 85 -18.38 -12.10 -0.10
N ALA A 86 -19.43 -11.83 -0.86
CA ALA A 86 -19.32 -11.40 -2.26
C ALA A 86 -18.64 -10.01 -2.34
N VAL A 87 -19.08 -9.08 -1.51
CA VAL A 87 -18.52 -7.72 -1.45
C VAL A 87 -17.04 -7.75 -1.07
N THR A 88 -16.65 -8.59 -0.11
CA THR A 88 -15.26 -8.76 0.33
C THR A 88 -14.39 -9.31 -0.79
N ASN A 89 -14.84 -10.37 -1.48
CA ASN A 89 -14.09 -10.96 -2.58
C ASN A 89 -13.92 -9.97 -3.74
N LEU A 90 -14.97 -9.23 -4.08
CA LEU A 90 -14.89 -8.19 -5.12
C LEU A 90 -13.93 -7.07 -4.72
N SER A 91 -13.98 -6.62 -3.46
CA SER A 91 -13.09 -5.58 -2.93
C SER A 91 -11.62 -6.00 -3.01
N LYS A 92 -11.31 -7.25 -2.61
CA LYS A 92 -9.96 -7.83 -2.74
C LYS A 92 -9.51 -7.86 -4.21
N MET A 93 -10.40 -8.26 -5.11
CA MET A 93 -10.13 -8.31 -6.54
C MET A 93 -9.81 -6.92 -7.12
N ILE A 94 -10.58 -5.89 -6.74
CA ILE A 94 -10.35 -4.49 -7.16
C ILE A 94 -9.01 -3.99 -6.63
N LEU A 95 -8.67 -4.27 -5.36
CA LEU A 95 -7.39 -3.87 -4.77
C LEU A 95 -6.20 -4.51 -5.49
N ILE A 96 -6.25 -5.82 -5.76
CA ILE A 96 -5.19 -6.51 -6.49
C ILE A 96 -5.05 -5.93 -7.91
N LYS A 97 -6.16 -5.73 -8.62
CA LYS A 97 -6.14 -5.12 -9.97
C LYS A 97 -5.53 -3.71 -9.97
N GLN A 98 -5.79 -2.91 -8.94
CA GLN A 98 -5.33 -1.52 -8.86
C GLN A 98 -3.87 -1.41 -8.42
N TYR A 99 -3.41 -2.25 -7.49
CA TYR A 99 -2.11 -2.09 -6.81
C TYR A 99 -1.08 -3.17 -7.14
N ALA A 100 -1.50 -4.28 -7.76
CA ALA A 100 -0.64 -5.41 -8.11
C ALA A 100 -0.98 -5.88 -9.54
N LYS A 101 -0.90 -4.96 -10.50
CA LYS A 101 -1.32 -5.19 -11.89
C LYS A 101 -0.51 -6.30 -12.56
N ASP A 102 0.78 -6.36 -12.29
CA ASP A 102 1.70 -7.43 -12.70
C ASP A 102 1.22 -8.80 -12.20
N LYS A 103 0.93 -8.91 -10.90
CA LYS A 103 0.42 -10.15 -10.29
C LYS A 103 -0.96 -10.51 -10.82
N TRP A 104 -1.80 -9.52 -11.07
CA TRP A 104 -3.12 -9.69 -11.67
C TRP A 104 -3.02 -10.28 -13.09
N GLU A 105 -2.16 -9.71 -13.94
CA GLU A 105 -1.92 -10.20 -15.29
C GLU A 105 -1.32 -11.61 -15.27
N GLN A 106 -0.34 -11.86 -14.40
CA GLN A 106 0.26 -13.18 -14.25
C GLN A 106 -0.78 -14.23 -13.82
N PHE A 107 -1.59 -13.93 -12.80
CA PHE A 107 -2.66 -14.81 -12.33
C PHE A 107 -3.62 -15.18 -13.47
N TRP A 108 -4.04 -14.21 -14.28
CA TRP A 108 -4.94 -14.49 -15.41
C TRP A 108 -4.25 -15.23 -16.55
N LYS A 109 -2.98 -14.95 -16.85
CA LYS A 109 -2.20 -15.72 -17.82
C LYS A 109 -2.09 -17.18 -17.41
N GLU A 110 -1.79 -17.45 -16.14
CA GLU A 110 -1.73 -18.82 -15.59
C GLU A 110 -3.12 -19.49 -15.62
N LYS A 111 -4.14 -18.81 -15.10
CA LYS A 111 -5.51 -19.35 -15.02
C LYS A 111 -6.13 -19.64 -16.38
N LEU A 112 -5.84 -18.82 -17.39
CA LEU A 112 -6.31 -19.00 -18.77
C LEU A 112 -5.37 -19.84 -19.64
N GLY A 113 -4.25 -20.31 -19.09
CA GLY A 113 -3.26 -21.11 -19.83
C GLY A 113 -2.59 -20.35 -20.98
N ILE A 114 -2.49 -19.01 -20.89
CA ILE A 114 -1.86 -18.18 -21.92
C ILE A 114 -0.34 -18.33 -21.80
N LYS A 115 0.21 -19.30 -22.54
CA LYS A 115 1.64 -19.63 -22.56
C LYS A 115 2.43 -18.94 -23.67
N GLY A 116 1.81 -18.02 -24.42
CA GLY A 116 2.44 -17.30 -25.52
C GLY A 116 2.56 -18.09 -26.83
N TYR A 117 1.79 -19.17 -26.99
CA TYR A 117 1.82 -20.00 -28.21
C TYR A 117 1.18 -19.34 -29.43
N PHE A 118 0.36 -18.31 -29.24
CA PHE A 118 -0.28 -17.56 -30.32
C PHE A 118 -0.43 -16.09 -29.95
N ASN A 119 -0.50 -15.23 -30.97
CA ASN A 119 -0.72 -13.79 -30.83
C ASN A 119 -2.06 -13.43 -31.49
N ILE A 120 -2.94 -12.77 -30.74
CA ILE A 120 -4.19 -12.22 -31.26
C ILE A 120 -4.00 -10.71 -31.43
N GLN A 121 -4.16 -10.23 -32.65
CA GLN A 121 -4.24 -8.80 -32.96
C GLN A 121 -5.64 -8.46 -33.43
N ILE A 122 -6.26 -7.46 -32.80
CA ILE A 122 -7.52 -6.89 -33.25
C ILE A 122 -7.18 -5.80 -34.27
N GLN A 123 -7.50 -6.01 -35.54
CA GLN A 123 -7.15 -5.07 -36.62
C GLN A 123 -8.08 -3.86 -36.68
N THR A 124 -9.39 -4.09 -36.51
CA THR A 124 -10.41 -3.04 -36.55
C THR A 124 -11.54 -3.36 -35.57
N VAL A 125 -12.10 -2.31 -34.97
CA VAL A 125 -13.31 -2.37 -34.15
C VAL A 125 -14.22 -1.27 -34.64
N GLU A 126 -15.42 -1.65 -35.10
CA GLU A 126 -16.45 -0.71 -35.53
C GLU A 126 -17.64 -0.80 -34.59
N ILE A 127 -18.15 0.35 -34.16
CA ILE A 127 -19.36 0.45 -33.35
C ILE A 127 -20.48 0.91 -34.27
N ASN A 128 -21.38 0.00 -34.60
CA ASN A 128 -22.57 0.34 -35.38
C ASN A 128 -23.71 0.75 -34.45
N LEU A 129 -24.40 1.85 -34.79
CA LEU A 129 -25.61 2.28 -34.11
C LEU A 129 -26.70 1.22 -34.30
N CYS A 130 -27.29 0.77 -33.19
CA CYS A 130 -28.40 -0.16 -33.22
C CYS A 130 -29.65 0.61 -33.74
N PRO A 131 -30.27 0.21 -34.85
CA PRO A 131 -31.30 1.03 -35.51
C PRO A 131 -32.63 1.16 -34.73
N ASN A 132 -32.79 0.47 -33.59
CA ASN A 132 -34.03 0.42 -32.82
C ASN A 132 -33.94 0.99 -31.38
N PHE A 133 -33.02 1.93 -31.13
CA PHE A 133 -32.94 2.66 -29.84
C PHE A 133 -33.20 4.14 -30.01
#